data_AF-A0A0F7ZEZ4-F1
#
_entry.id   AF-A0A0F7ZEZ4-F1
#
_cell.length_a   1.000
_cell.length_b   1.000
_cell.length_c   1.000
_cell.angle_alpha   90.00
_cell.angle_beta   90.00
_cell.angle_gamma   90.00
#
_symmetry.space_group_name_H-M   'P 1'
#
loop_
_entity.id
_entity.type
_entity.pdbx_description
1 polymer ?
#
loop_
_entity_poly.entity_id
_entity_poly.type
_entity_poly.pdbx_seq_one_letter_code
_entity_poly.pdbx_strand_id
1 'polypeptide(L)'
;MLRSIQREAFTKSSDPKLNTRKPLDVILDNDTRWLSQLYMIRRALLLRDYVERLIAHHRIEFEQQNKSKRGGLRRSARLPFICQPENQLTDKDWEVIEIFDQILTFYEATIKMLEGDGQIRKRKHGWMGSYGNVWDVVQGFEFLLGQLEHYKDVAENFPDPEHFRININLGWQKLNDYYSTLSDTPIYYTSLALHPAYRWKWFERNWSDRPDWIDEAQRMVHDVWRAEYREVTLPEEVAPGTERVVKRRRLSGNPFQEFLERNRYAAPAADQDGLAPGQDEYLHWITHCEAGDGSVDDPIAYWHDKRLKYPNLSRMALDFLTIQPMSAECERLFSAAGRMVTPLRNRLEAQTIGMCQVLRSWLRAGIIQDLDPFFISVEEEKTNLELTQMSEQEVEEWATKWLTRVASAQEEAEFSWRCGMHKVMQAVQRRKWFLLSETQVS
;
A
#
# COMPACT_ATOMS: atom_id res chain seq x y z
N MET A 1 25.87 19.52 9.02
CA MET A 1 25.96 19.25 10.46
C MET A 1 25.35 17.91 10.85
N LEU A 2 24.08 17.63 10.55
CA LEU A 2 23.48 16.32 10.87
C LEU A 2 24.24 15.13 10.25
N ARG A 3 24.57 15.22 8.95
CA ARG A 3 25.40 14.21 8.26
C ARG A 3 26.79 14.04 8.88
N SER A 4 27.42 15.11 9.39
CA SER A 4 28.76 15.01 10.00
C SER A 4 28.71 14.33 11.36
N ILE A 5 27.68 14.62 12.18
CA ILE A 5 27.45 13.93 13.47
C ILE A 5 27.24 12.43 13.24
N GLN A 6 26.47 12.04 12.23
CA GLN A 6 26.28 10.64 11.86
C GLN A 6 27.59 9.97 11.42
N ARG A 7 28.37 10.60 10.54
CA ARG A 7 29.67 10.05 10.10
C ARG A 7 30.63 9.85 11.27
N GLU A 8 30.68 10.82 12.19
CA GLU A 8 31.50 10.71 13.39
C GLU A 8 31.04 9.54 14.27
N ALA A 9 29.73 9.35 14.43
CA ALA A 9 29.19 8.21 15.19
C ALA A 9 29.47 6.86 14.49
N PHE A 10 29.34 6.78 13.17
CA PHE A 10 29.64 5.57 12.41
C PHE A 10 31.12 5.21 12.52
N THR A 11 32.03 6.16 12.31
CA THR A 11 33.48 5.91 12.41
C THR A 11 33.94 5.49 13.82
N LYS A 12 33.23 5.91 14.86
CA LYS A 12 33.50 5.56 16.26
C LYS A 12 32.77 4.28 16.71
N SER A 13 31.87 3.73 15.90
CA SER A 13 31.10 2.55 16.28
C SER A 13 31.94 1.27 16.22
N SER A 14 31.75 0.40 17.21
CA SER A 14 32.35 -0.93 17.25
C SER A 14 31.59 -1.94 16.40
N ASP A 15 30.38 -1.60 15.92
CA ASP A 15 29.56 -2.47 15.06
C ASP A 15 29.95 -2.28 13.58
N PRO A 16 30.50 -3.32 12.91
CA PRO A 16 30.88 -3.25 11.50
C PRO A 16 29.72 -2.85 10.57
N LYS A 17 28.47 -3.18 10.92
CA LYS A 17 27.29 -2.85 10.10
C LYS A 17 27.03 -1.35 10.09
N LEU A 18 27.25 -0.66 11.21
CA LEU A 18 27.09 0.79 11.32
C LEU A 18 28.18 1.54 10.57
N ASN A 19 29.39 0.99 10.48
CA ASN A 19 30.53 1.60 9.80
C ASN A 19 30.35 1.69 8.28
N THR A 20 29.53 0.80 7.71
CA THR A 20 29.19 0.79 6.28
C THR A 20 27.99 1.66 5.90
N ARG A 21 27.26 2.22 6.86
CA ARG A 21 26.05 3.00 6.59
C ARG A 21 26.38 4.38 6.03
N LYS A 22 25.57 4.82 5.06
CA LYS A 22 25.58 6.21 4.59
C LYS A 22 24.77 7.09 5.53
N PRO A 23 25.20 8.34 5.79
CA PRO A 23 24.40 9.29 6.57
C PRO A 23 23.08 9.58 5.88
N LEU A 24 22.01 9.60 6.67
CA LEU A 24 20.65 9.85 6.21
C LEU A 24 20.27 11.32 6.45
N ASP A 25 19.46 11.87 5.56
CA ASP A 25 18.80 13.16 5.79
C ASP A 25 17.41 12.98 6.39
N VAL A 26 16.84 14.07 6.91
CA VAL A 26 15.44 14.08 7.35
C VAL A 26 14.53 13.97 6.12
N ILE A 27 13.49 13.14 6.20
CA ILE A 27 12.42 13.05 5.21
C ILE A 27 11.30 13.97 5.68
N LEU A 28 10.72 14.72 4.75
CA LEU A 28 9.53 15.52 5.02
C LEU A 28 8.33 14.79 4.45
N ASP A 29 7.17 14.97 5.10
CA ASP A 29 5.94 14.66 4.40
C ASP A 29 5.88 15.49 3.11
N ASN A 30 5.39 14.83 2.06
CA ASN A 30 4.84 15.52 0.92
C ASN A 30 3.35 15.23 0.94
N ASP A 31 2.53 16.28 0.95
CA ASP A 31 1.07 16.17 0.97
C ASP A 31 0.50 15.42 -0.26
N THR A 32 1.35 15.03 -1.21
CA THR A 32 1.00 14.43 -2.50
C THR A 32 1.22 12.92 -2.58
N ARG A 33 2.09 12.31 -1.76
CA ARG A 33 2.28 10.85 -1.77
C ARG A 33 1.67 10.21 -0.54
N TRP A 34 1.02 9.08 -0.76
CA TRP A 34 0.47 8.27 0.31
C TRP A 34 1.60 7.75 1.21
N LEU A 35 1.34 7.64 2.51
CA LEU A 35 2.29 7.21 3.55
C LEU A 35 3.51 8.13 3.76
N SER A 36 3.55 9.33 3.16
CA SER A 36 4.68 10.26 3.32
C SER A 36 4.95 10.62 4.80
N GLN A 37 3.88 10.75 5.60
CA GLN A 37 3.98 10.96 7.05
C GLN A 37 4.58 9.75 7.79
N LEU A 38 4.24 8.52 7.40
CA LEU A 38 4.84 7.31 7.97
C LEU A 38 6.35 7.27 7.68
N TYR A 39 6.76 7.59 6.44
CA TYR A 39 8.18 7.62 6.09
C TYR A 39 8.94 8.72 6.81
N MET A 40 8.31 9.89 7.02
CA MET A 40 8.84 10.95 7.87
C MET A 40 9.03 10.46 9.32
N ILE A 41 8.02 9.81 9.90
CA ILE A 41 8.05 9.25 11.26
C ILE A 41 9.18 8.25 11.42
N ARG A 42 9.26 7.23 10.54
CA ARG A 42 10.34 6.23 10.59
C ARG A 42 11.71 6.85 10.45
N ARG A 43 11.84 7.86 9.58
CA ARG A 43 13.11 8.59 9.44
C ARG A 43 13.45 9.37 10.70
N ALA A 44 12.48 10.01 11.35
CA ALA A 44 12.69 10.72 12.59
C ALA A 44 13.14 9.77 13.72
N LEU A 45 12.50 8.59 13.85
CA LEU A 45 12.88 7.56 14.81
C LEU A 45 14.31 7.06 14.58
N LEU A 46 14.68 6.76 13.32
CA LEU A 46 16.06 6.37 12.97
C LEU A 46 17.09 7.47 13.26
N LEU A 47 16.66 8.72 13.25
CA LEU A 47 17.53 9.88 13.45
C LEU A 47 17.52 10.44 14.87
N ARG A 48 16.71 9.89 15.79
CA ARG A 48 16.48 10.41 17.15
C ARG A 48 17.78 10.82 17.85
N ASP A 49 18.70 9.88 18.06
CA ASP A 49 19.98 10.13 18.74
C ASP A 49 20.81 11.23 18.06
N TYR A 50 20.78 11.29 16.72
CA TYR A 50 21.56 12.26 15.96
C TYR A 50 20.94 13.65 16.02
N VAL A 51 19.61 13.74 16.07
CA VAL A 51 18.86 14.99 16.25
C VAL A 51 19.11 15.54 17.64
N GLU A 52 19.06 14.70 18.68
CA GLU A 52 19.37 15.11 20.06
C GLU A 52 20.81 15.61 20.20
N ARG A 53 21.79 14.92 19.59
CA ARG A 53 23.19 15.38 19.54
C ARG A 53 23.34 16.70 18.77
N LEU A 54 22.58 16.89 17.70
CA LEU A 54 22.58 18.14 16.94
C LEU A 54 22.07 19.31 17.78
N ILE A 55 20.97 19.10 18.53
CA ILE A 55 20.42 20.09 19.47
C ILE A 55 21.45 20.43 20.55
N ALA A 56 22.07 19.40 21.14
CA ALA A 56 23.11 19.58 22.16
C ALA A 56 24.31 20.38 21.62
N HIS A 57 24.78 20.08 20.40
CA HIS A 57 25.85 20.83 19.76
C HIS A 57 25.49 22.32 19.61
N HIS A 58 24.31 22.62 19.06
CA HIS A 58 23.85 24.00 18.90
C HIS A 58 23.67 24.73 20.24
N ARG A 59 23.24 24.02 21.29
CA ARG A 59 23.14 24.57 22.65
C ARG A 59 24.52 24.94 23.20
N ILE A 60 25.49 24.04 23.13
CA ILE A 60 26.86 24.26 23.61
C ILE A 60 27.51 25.42 22.86
N GLU A 61 27.39 25.43 21.53
CA GLU A 61 27.95 26.49 20.68
C GLU A 61 27.34 27.86 21.03
N PHE A 62 26.03 27.92 21.19
CA PHE A 62 25.33 29.13 21.60
C PHE A 62 25.78 29.63 22.98
N GLU A 63 25.88 28.72 23.95
CA GLU A 63 26.34 29.05 25.30
C GLU A 63 27.75 29.61 25.27
N GLN A 64 28.69 28.96 24.55
CA GLN A 64 30.07 29.43 24.40
C GLN A 64 30.14 30.84 23.80
N GLN A 65 29.37 31.11 22.75
CA GLN A 65 29.36 32.41 22.07
C GLN A 65 28.71 33.53 22.92
N ASN A 66 27.82 33.18 23.84
CA ASN A 66 27.05 34.13 24.65
C ASN A 66 27.46 34.18 26.13
N LYS A 67 28.65 33.68 26.48
CA LYS A 67 29.21 33.86 27.83
C LYS A 67 29.50 35.33 28.13
N SER A 68 29.07 35.77 29.31
CA SER A 68 29.42 37.05 29.92
C SER A 68 30.80 36.98 30.58
N LYS A 69 31.44 38.13 30.79
CA LYS A 69 32.69 38.26 31.56
C LYS A 69 32.57 37.72 33.00
N ARG A 70 31.35 37.57 33.54
CA ARG A 70 31.07 36.99 34.87
C ARG A 70 30.64 35.51 34.83
N GLY A 71 30.82 34.80 33.71
CA GLY A 71 30.54 33.36 33.60
C GLY A 71 29.08 32.98 33.31
N GLY A 72 28.11 33.90 33.46
CA GLY A 72 26.70 33.68 33.09
C GLY A 72 26.36 34.03 31.64
N LEU A 73 25.17 33.65 31.17
CA LEU A 73 24.69 34.00 29.83
C LEU A 73 24.39 35.51 29.71
N ARG A 74 24.63 36.12 28.55
CA ARG A 74 24.28 37.54 28.29
C ARG A 74 22.76 37.74 28.39
N ARG A 75 22.32 38.83 29.05
CA ARG A 75 20.88 39.17 29.22
C ARG A 75 20.09 39.34 27.91
N SER A 76 20.77 39.66 26.79
CA SER A 76 20.15 39.80 25.46
C SER A 76 20.20 38.52 24.62
N ALA A 77 20.79 37.43 25.13
CA ALA A 77 20.97 36.20 24.37
C ALA A 77 19.62 35.46 24.22
N ARG A 78 19.24 35.16 22.98
CA ARG A 78 18.04 34.37 22.66
C ARG A 78 18.47 33.00 22.15
N LEU A 79 17.92 31.94 22.73
CA LEU A 79 18.21 30.57 22.30
C LEU A 79 17.91 30.41 20.81
N PRO A 80 18.78 29.71 20.06
CA PRO A 80 18.50 29.31 18.69
C PRO A 80 17.18 28.56 18.63
N PHE A 81 16.43 28.70 17.53
CA PHE A 81 15.10 28.11 17.36
C PHE A 81 15.04 26.62 17.74
N ILE A 82 16.02 25.84 17.30
CA ILE A 82 16.16 24.40 17.57
C ILE A 82 16.40 24.06 19.06
N CYS A 83 16.91 25.01 19.85
CA CYS A 83 17.23 24.82 21.26
C CYS A 83 16.12 25.34 22.20
N GLN A 84 15.04 25.90 21.65
CA GLN A 84 13.89 26.35 22.43
C GLN A 84 13.11 25.12 22.93
N PRO A 85 12.70 25.06 24.20
CA PRO A 85 11.96 23.92 24.75
C PRO A 85 10.67 23.61 23.99
N GLU A 86 9.94 24.63 23.53
CA GLU A 86 8.70 24.45 22.76
C GLU A 86 8.92 23.76 21.39
N ASN A 87 10.16 23.77 20.92
CA ASN A 87 10.63 23.28 19.64
C ASN A 87 11.49 22.01 19.82
N GLN A 88 11.23 21.21 20.85
CA GLN A 88 11.90 19.94 21.07
C GLN A 88 10.85 18.88 21.38
N LEU A 89 11.08 17.67 20.87
CA LEU A 89 10.29 16.51 21.22
C LEU A 89 10.75 16.02 22.59
N THR A 90 9.80 15.86 23.51
CA THR A 90 10.02 15.22 24.80
C THR A 90 10.08 13.69 24.63
N ASP A 91 10.54 12.97 25.65
CA ASP A 91 10.53 11.50 25.62
C ASP A 91 9.12 10.92 25.40
N LYS A 92 8.10 11.58 25.96
CA LYS A 92 6.70 11.25 25.72
C LYS A 92 6.30 11.45 24.26
N ASP A 93 6.75 12.54 23.64
CA ASP A 93 6.45 12.80 22.22
C ASP A 93 7.08 11.74 21.31
N TRP A 94 8.28 11.25 21.65
CA TRP A 94 8.91 10.16 20.92
C TRP A 94 8.14 8.84 21.07
N GLU A 95 7.67 8.52 22.27
CA GLU A 95 6.81 7.36 22.52
C GLU A 95 5.49 7.45 21.72
N VAL A 96 4.88 8.64 21.67
CA VAL A 96 3.71 8.91 20.80
C VAL A 96 4.01 8.60 19.33
N ILE A 97 5.17 9.05 18.83
CA ILE A 97 5.60 8.82 17.44
C ILE A 97 5.80 7.32 17.16
N GLU A 98 6.36 6.57 18.11
CA GLU A 98 6.52 5.10 17.99
C GLU A 98 5.17 4.38 17.90
N ILE A 99 4.17 4.80 18.68
CA ILE A 99 2.82 4.24 18.60
C ILE A 99 2.17 4.56 17.24
N PHE A 100 2.33 5.78 16.73
CA PHE A 100 1.84 6.13 15.39
C PHE A 100 2.50 5.31 14.30
N ASP A 101 3.81 5.02 14.37
CA ASP A 101 4.49 4.13 13.42
C ASP A 101 3.85 2.73 13.42
N GLN A 102 3.53 2.19 14.60
CA GLN A 102 2.87 0.88 14.72
C GLN A 102 1.48 0.89 14.06
N ILE A 103 0.62 1.87 14.38
CA ILE A 103 -0.73 1.98 13.79
C ILE A 103 -0.64 2.14 12.27
N LEU A 104 0.22 3.04 11.79
CA LEU A 104 0.38 3.33 10.37
C LEU A 104 1.02 2.17 9.59
N THR A 105 1.73 1.26 10.26
CA THR A 105 2.26 0.04 9.62
C THR A 105 1.14 -0.86 9.11
N PHE A 106 -0.03 -0.90 9.78
CA PHE A 106 -1.20 -1.63 9.27
C PHE A 106 -1.76 -0.99 8.00
N TYR A 107 -1.81 0.35 7.95
CA TYR A 107 -2.18 1.08 6.73
C TYR A 107 -1.20 0.82 5.59
N GLU A 108 0.11 0.82 5.87
CA GLU A 108 1.11 0.49 4.86
C GLU A 108 0.93 -0.92 4.30
N ALA A 109 0.68 -1.91 5.16
CA ALA A 109 0.42 -3.28 4.73
C ALA A 109 -0.80 -3.37 3.82
N THR A 110 -1.93 -2.77 4.22
CA THR A 110 -3.17 -2.76 3.43
C THR A 110 -2.99 -2.02 2.11
N ILE A 111 -2.44 -0.80 2.14
CA ILE A 111 -2.28 0.03 0.94
C ILE A 111 -1.32 -0.62 -0.06
N LYS A 112 -0.16 -1.13 0.38
CA LYS A 112 0.77 -1.81 -0.55
C LYS A 112 0.16 -3.05 -1.17
N MET A 113 -0.74 -3.73 -0.45
CA MET A 113 -1.47 -4.87 -0.99
C MET A 113 -2.59 -4.48 -1.96
N LEU A 114 -3.25 -3.34 -1.76
CA LEU A 114 -4.27 -2.82 -2.67
C LEU A 114 -3.69 -2.03 -3.86
N GLU A 115 -2.47 -1.50 -3.74
CA GLU A 115 -1.81 -0.76 -4.82
C GLU A 115 -1.51 -1.63 -6.02
N GLY A 116 -1.18 -2.91 -5.81
CA GLY A 116 -0.55 -3.66 -6.88
C GLY A 116 0.89 -3.22 -7.12
N ASP A 117 1.70 -4.11 -7.66
CA ASP A 117 2.97 -3.73 -8.31
C ASP A 117 2.91 -3.90 -9.83
N GLY A 118 1.79 -4.42 -10.36
CA GLY A 118 1.56 -4.66 -11.78
C GLY A 118 2.56 -5.62 -12.42
N GLN A 119 3.36 -6.33 -11.61
CA GLN A 119 4.49 -7.11 -12.08
C GLN A 119 4.34 -8.58 -11.69
N ILE A 120 4.08 -9.40 -12.71
CA ILE A 120 4.11 -10.86 -12.56
C ILE A 120 5.58 -11.30 -12.57
N ARG A 121 6.09 -11.82 -11.45
CA ARG A 121 7.46 -12.35 -11.38
C ARG A 121 7.47 -13.85 -11.16
N LYS A 122 8.14 -14.59 -12.05
CA LYS A 122 8.39 -16.04 -11.90
C LYS A 122 9.57 -16.26 -10.96
N ARG A 123 9.41 -17.05 -9.89
CA ARG A 123 10.54 -17.56 -9.07
C ARG A 123 10.45 -19.08 -8.88
N LYS A 124 11.56 -19.68 -8.43
CA LYS A 124 11.81 -21.13 -8.37
C LYS A 124 10.79 -21.95 -7.56
N HIS A 125 10.02 -21.35 -6.65
CA HIS A 125 8.88 -22.04 -6.02
C HIS A 125 7.59 -21.23 -6.00
N GLY A 126 7.26 -20.68 -7.16
CA GLY A 126 5.97 -20.05 -7.42
C GLY A 126 6.12 -18.68 -8.06
N TRP A 127 5.01 -18.20 -8.58
CA TRP A 127 4.88 -16.81 -9.01
C TRP A 127 4.77 -15.94 -7.75
N MET A 128 5.26 -14.70 -7.81
CA MET A 128 5.00 -13.68 -6.81
C MET A 128 4.37 -12.50 -7.55
N GLY A 129 3.18 -12.09 -7.10
CA GLY A 129 2.51 -10.87 -7.54
C GLY A 129 1.07 -11.08 -8.06
N SER A 130 0.10 -10.70 -7.23
CA SER A 130 -1.11 -9.98 -7.66
C SER A 130 -1.64 -9.22 -6.44
N TYR A 131 -1.01 -8.09 -6.17
CA TYR A 131 -1.56 -7.06 -5.30
C TYR A 131 -2.50 -6.19 -6.15
N GLY A 132 -3.51 -5.58 -5.54
CA GLY A 132 -4.52 -4.77 -6.21
C GLY A 132 -5.76 -5.55 -6.63
N ASN A 133 -6.31 -6.35 -5.71
CA ASN A 133 -7.56 -7.04 -5.97
C ASN A 133 -8.75 -6.26 -5.39
N VAL A 134 -9.80 -6.10 -6.19
CA VAL A 134 -11.01 -5.38 -5.79
C VAL A 134 -11.76 -6.05 -4.64
N TRP A 135 -11.73 -7.37 -4.54
CA TRP A 135 -12.39 -8.12 -3.46
C TRP A 135 -11.68 -8.00 -2.11
N ASP A 136 -10.43 -7.51 -2.08
CA ASP A 136 -9.71 -7.25 -0.83
C ASP A 136 -10.07 -5.89 -0.20
N VAL A 137 -10.77 -5.01 -0.93
CA VAL A 137 -11.07 -3.63 -0.47
C VAL A 137 -11.95 -3.63 0.77
N VAL A 138 -13.11 -4.30 0.72
CA VAL A 138 -14.04 -4.38 1.87
C VAL A 138 -13.32 -4.95 3.09
N GLN A 139 -12.54 -6.01 2.88
CA GLN A 139 -11.74 -6.63 3.94
C GLN A 139 -10.65 -5.70 4.48
N GLY A 140 -10.06 -4.85 3.63
CA GLY A 140 -9.09 -3.83 4.03
C GLY A 140 -9.68 -2.78 4.97
N PHE A 141 -10.92 -2.35 4.71
CA PHE A 141 -11.65 -1.44 5.60
C PHE A 141 -11.96 -2.11 6.94
N GLU A 142 -12.54 -3.31 6.94
CA GLU A 142 -12.82 -4.11 8.15
C GLU A 142 -11.56 -4.32 8.99
N PHE A 143 -10.44 -4.66 8.33
CA PHE A 143 -9.16 -4.84 9.00
C PHE A 143 -8.68 -3.57 9.69
N LEU A 144 -8.66 -2.43 8.98
CA LEU A 144 -8.15 -1.17 9.52
C LEU A 144 -9.08 -0.59 10.59
N LEU A 145 -10.41 -0.68 10.43
CA LEU A 145 -11.37 -0.27 11.45
C LEU A 145 -11.18 -1.09 12.73
N GLY A 146 -11.04 -2.42 12.61
CA GLY A 146 -10.76 -3.30 13.74
C GLY A 146 -9.41 -3.00 14.43
N GLN A 147 -8.37 -2.62 13.67
CA GLN A 147 -7.11 -2.16 14.29
C GLN A 147 -7.33 -0.86 15.08
N LEU A 148 -8.04 0.12 14.53
CA LEU A 148 -8.31 1.37 15.25
C LEU A 148 -9.12 1.14 16.52
N GLU A 149 -10.11 0.25 16.50
CA GLU A 149 -10.87 -0.15 17.68
C GLU A 149 -9.97 -0.80 18.73
N HIS A 150 -9.10 -1.72 18.32
CA HIS A 150 -8.11 -2.31 19.22
C HIS A 150 -7.20 -1.26 19.87
N TYR A 151 -6.66 -0.32 19.08
CA TYR A 151 -5.79 0.74 19.58
C TYR A 151 -6.54 1.73 20.48
N LYS A 152 -7.84 1.92 20.30
CA LYS A 152 -8.69 2.71 21.19
C LYS A 152 -8.87 2.06 22.55
N ASP A 153 -8.96 0.73 22.59
CA ASP A 153 -9.11 -0.03 23.83
C ASP A 153 -7.83 -0.02 24.66
N VAL A 154 -6.66 -0.17 24.00
CA VAL A 154 -5.35 -0.14 24.69
C VAL A 154 -4.82 1.27 24.95
N ALA A 155 -5.54 2.32 24.52
CA ALA A 155 -5.08 3.71 24.60
C ALA A 155 -4.82 4.21 26.03
N GLU A 156 -5.42 3.57 27.05
CA GLU A 156 -5.17 3.89 28.46
C GLU A 156 -3.70 3.69 28.88
N ASN A 157 -2.97 2.85 28.14
CA ASN A 157 -1.56 2.57 28.40
C ASN A 157 -0.60 3.54 27.68
N PHE A 158 -1.11 4.53 26.94
CA PHE A 158 -0.29 5.48 26.19
C PHE A 158 0.03 6.74 27.02
N PRO A 159 1.10 7.49 26.70
CA PRO A 159 1.52 8.67 27.47
C PRO A 159 0.54 9.85 27.44
N ASP A 160 -0.42 9.85 26.49
CA ASP A 160 -1.55 10.80 26.40
C ASP A 160 -2.85 10.08 25.95
N PRO A 161 -3.52 9.35 26.87
CA PRO A 161 -4.62 8.47 26.52
C PRO A 161 -5.80 9.16 25.86
N GLU A 162 -6.17 10.34 26.38
CA GLU A 162 -7.35 11.08 25.90
C GLU A 162 -7.13 11.57 24.48
N HIS A 163 -5.96 12.17 24.22
CA HIS A 163 -5.62 12.64 22.89
C HIS A 163 -5.52 11.48 21.88
N PHE A 164 -4.98 10.32 22.27
CA PHE A 164 -4.98 9.14 21.42
C PHE A 164 -6.39 8.64 21.11
N ARG A 165 -7.26 8.53 22.12
CA ARG A 165 -8.66 8.13 21.92
C ARG A 165 -9.39 9.05 20.96
N ILE A 166 -9.23 10.36 21.10
CA ILE A 166 -9.83 11.35 20.21
C ILE A 166 -9.30 11.16 18.78
N ASN A 167 -7.98 11.10 18.58
CA ASN A 167 -7.40 10.96 17.24
C ASN A 167 -7.74 9.64 16.56
N ILE A 168 -7.78 8.54 17.32
CA ILE A 168 -8.19 7.23 16.81
C ILE A 168 -9.66 7.28 16.40
N ASN A 169 -10.54 7.89 17.19
CA ASN A 169 -11.95 8.09 16.81
C ASN A 169 -12.09 8.93 15.54
N LEU A 170 -11.31 10.01 15.40
CA LEU A 170 -11.32 10.83 14.18
C LEU A 170 -10.85 10.03 12.96
N GLY A 171 -9.79 9.23 13.12
CA GLY A 171 -9.31 8.32 12.08
C GLY A 171 -10.36 7.26 11.70
N TRP A 172 -11.03 6.70 12.70
CA TRP A 172 -12.09 5.70 12.52
C TRP A 172 -13.28 6.31 11.79
N GLN A 173 -13.75 7.49 12.22
CA GLN A 173 -14.86 8.20 11.56
C GLN A 173 -14.53 8.48 10.09
N LYS A 174 -13.33 8.99 9.83
CA LYS A 174 -12.90 9.28 8.46
C LYS A 174 -12.84 8.02 7.59
N LEU A 175 -12.36 6.92 8.15
CA LEU A 175 -12.30 5.64 7.44
C LEU A 175 -13.71 5.09 7.20
N ASN A 176 -14.62 5.20 8.17
CA ASN A 176 -16.01 4.78 8.09
C ASN A 176 -16.82 5.60 7.08
N ASP A 177 -16.53 6.89 6.90
CA ASP A 177 -17.12 7.71 5.84
C ASP A 177 -16.87 7.07 4.47
N TYR A 178 -15.61 6.71 4.18
CA TYR A 178 -15.27 6.04 2.92
C TYR A 178 -15.82 4.63 2.86
N TYR A 179 -15.83 3.90 3.97
CA TYR A 179 -16.43 2.57 4.01
C TYR A 179 -17.91 2.59 3.62
N SER A 180 -18.65 3.59 4.10
CA SER A 180 -20.05 3.81 3.75
C SER A 180 -20.26 4.11 2.27
N THR A 181 -19.29 4.73 1.59
CA THR A 181 -19.39 4.96 0.12
C THR A 181 -19.21 3.68 -0.71
N LEU A 182 -18.75 2.56 -0.12
CA LEU A 182 -18.62 1.31 -0.87
C LEU A 182 -19.99 0.76 -1.31
N SER A 183 -21.07 1.10 -0.61
CA SER A 183 -22.44 0.72 -1.01
C SER A 183 -22.99 1.53 -2.18
N ASP A 184 -22.31 2.60 -2.62
CA ASP A 184 -22.74 3.42 -3.76
C ASP A 184 -22.60 2.67 -5.10
N THR A 185 -21.85 1.56 -5.12
CA THR A 185 -21.59 0.77 -6.31
C THR A 185 -21.61 -0.73 -6.02
N PRO A 186 -22.13 -1.56 -6.95
CA PRO A 186 -22.12 -3.01 -6.77
C PRO A 186 -20.71 -3.62 -6.86
N ILE A 187 -19.69 -2.87 -7.28
CA ILE A 187 -18.35 -3.37 -7.61
C ILE A 187 -17.72 -4.19 -6.48
N TYR A 188 -17.67 -3.62 -5.28
CA TYR A 188 -16.95 -4.22 -4.15
C TYR A 188 -17.65 -5.48 -3.64
N TYR A 189 -18.98 -5.43 -3.49
CA TYR A 189 -19.75 -6.55 -2.97
C TYR A 189 -19.87 -7.67 -4.00
N THR A 190 -20.06 -7.35 -5.28
CA THR A 190 -20.08 -8.35 -6.35
C THR A 190 -18.76 -9.10 -6.43
N SER A 191 -17.64 -8.38 -6.41
CA SER A 191 -16.32 -8.99 -6.48
C SER A 191 -16.04 -9.94 -5.31
N LEU A 192 -16.42 -9.54 -4.10
CA LEU A 192 -16.23 -10.37 -2.90
C LEU A 192 -17.20 -11.55 -2.85
N ALA A 193 -18.47 -11.35 -3.23
CA ALA A 193 -19.49 -12.39 -3.27
C ALA A 193 -19.21 -13.47 -4.34
N LEU A 194 -18.61 -13.09 -5.46
CA LEU A 194 -18.21 -14.02 -6.53
C LEU A 194 -16.85 -14.68 -6.26
N HIS A 195 -16.16 -14.33 -5.18
CA HIS A 195 -14.91 -15.00 -4.82
C HIS A 195 -15.19 -16.37 -4.16
N PRO A 196 -14.74 -17.50 -4.74
CA PRO A 196 -15.05 -18.86 -4.27
C PRO A 196 -14.61 -19.14 -2.83
N ALA A 197 -13.50 -18.53 -2.38
CA ALA A 197 -13.03 -18.68 -1.00
C ALA A 197 -13.79 -17.84 0.05
N TYR A 198 -14.64 -16.88 -0.35
CA TYR A 198 -15.32 -15.97 0.58
C TYR A 198 -16.84 -16.11 0.47
N ARG A 199 -17.39 -15.85 -0.72
CA ARG A 199 -18.83 -15.96 -1.03
C ARG A 199 -19.70 -15.11 -0.10
N TRP A 200 -21.01 -15.39 -0.06
CA TRP A 200 -21.93 -14.77 0.90
C TRP A 200 -21.62 -15.11 2.37
N LYS A 201 -20.92 -16.23 2.61
CA LYS A 201 -20.51 -16.65 3.96
C LYS A 201 -19.59 -15.65 4.66
N TRP A 202 -18.78 -14.93 3.89
CA TRP A 202 -17.97 -13.86 4.46
C TRP A 202 -18.86 -12.75 5.05
N PHE A 203 -19.87 -12.29 4.32
CA PHE A 203 -20.78 -11.23 4.76
C PHE A 203 -21.61 -11.68 5.97
N GLU A 204 -22.18 -12.89 5.92
CA GLU A 204 -22.95 -13.46 7.04
C GLU A 204 -22.16 -13.51 8.35
N ARG A 205 -20.85 -13.77 8.28
CA ARG A 205 -19.98 -13.83 9.46
C ARG A 205 -19.55 -12.44 9.92
N ASN A 206 -19.09 -11.60 8.99
CA ASN A 206 -18.47 -10.32 9.30
C ASN A 206 -19.49 -9.21 9.57
N TRP A 207 -20.69 -9.30 9.01
CA TRP A 207 -21.80 -8.35 9.22
C TRP A 207 -22.96 -8.98 10.00
N SER A 208 -22.64 -9.87 10.95
CA SER A 208 -23.65 -10.60 11.73
C SER A 208 -24.59 -9.70 12.54
N ASP A 209 -24.15 -8.49 12.87
CA ASP A 209 -24.91 -7.45 13.57
C ASP A 209 -25.66 -6.49 12.62
N ARG A 210 -25.45 -6.59 11.30
CA ARG A 210 -25.99 -5.71 10.25
C ARG A 210 -26.68 -6.52 9.13
N PRO A 211 -27.79 -7.22 9.42
CA PRO A 211 -28.49 -8.00 8.40
C PRO A 211 -29.03 -7.15 7.24
N ASP A 212 -29.39 -5.89 7.52
CA ASP A 212 -29.81 -4.90 6.53
C ASP A 212 -28.75 -4.63 5.47
N TRP A 213 -27.47 -4.60 5.85
CA TRP A 213 -26.36 -4.42 4.90
C TRP A 213 -26.17 -5.64 4.00
N ILE A 214 -26.40 -6.84 4.54
CA ILE A 214 -26.35 -8.08 3.76
C ILE A 214 -27.47 -8.08 2.73
N ASP A 215 -28.69 -7.73 3.14
CA ASP A 215 -29.85 -7.66 2.23
C ASP A 215 -29.64 -6.65 1.11
N GLU A 216 -29.09 -5.47 1.44
CA GLU A 216 -28.75 -4.46 0.44
C GLU A 216 -27.68 -4.94 -0.55
N ALA A 217 -26.59 -5.55 -0.04
CA ALA A 217 -25.54 -6.10 -0.88
C ALA A 217 -26.07 -7.20 -1.80
N GLN A 218 -26.87 -8.13 -1.27
CA GLN A 218 -27.50 -9.20 -2.07
C GLN A 218 -28.40 -8.64 -3.16
N ARG A 219 -29.22 -7.64 -2.83
CA ARG A 219 -30.08 -6.95 -3.79
C ARG A 219 -29.25 -6.33 -4.92
N MET A 220 -28.19 -5.59 -4.61
CA MET A 220 -27.35 -4.96 -5.63
C MET A 220 -26.69 -5.98 -6.57
N VAL A 221 -26.09 -7.04 -6.03
CA VAL A 221 -25.45 -8.09 -6.83
C VAL A 221 -26.48 -8.79 -7.73
N HIS A 222 -27.65 -9.09 -7.18
CA HIS A 222 -28.73 -9.75 -7.92
C HIS A 222 -29.36 -8.84 -9.00
N ASP A 223 -29.45 -7.54 -8.76
CA ASP A 223 -29.95 -6.57 -9.73
C ASP A 223 -29.01 -6.48 -10.94
N VAL A 224 -27.69 -6.43 -10.72
CA VAL A 224 -26.68 -6.47 -11.81
C VAL A 224 -26.78 -7.78 -12.60
N TRP A 225 -26.84 -8.93 -11.91
CA TRP A 225 -26.96 -10.24 -12.56
C TRP A 225 -28.16 -10.29 -13.51
N ARG A 226 -29.33 -9.88 -13.02
CA ARG A 226 -30.58 -9.90 -13.80
C ARG A 226 -30.57 -8.92 -14.96
N ALA A 227 -30.04 -7.72 -14.75
CA ALA A 227 -30.11 -6.65 -15.75
C ALA A 227 -29.11 -6.85 -16.90
N GLU A 228 -27.91 -7.37 -16.61
CA GLU A 228 -26.79 -7.30 -17.56
C GLU A 228 -26.23 -8.66 -18.01
N TYR A 229 -26.46 -9.74 -17.25
CA TYR A 229 -25.75 -11.01 -17.50
C TYR A 229 -26.67 -12.21 -17.75
N ARG A 230 -27.80 -12.32 -17.04
CA ARG A 230 -28.64 -13.54 -17.00
C ARG A 230 -29.10 -14.06 -18.37
N GLU A 231 -29.47 -13.18 -19.30
CA GLU A 231 -30.14 -13.56 -20.56
C GLU A 231 -29.32 -13.23 -21.80
N VAL A 232 -28.00 -13.04 -21.67
CA VAL A 232 -27.18 -12.67 -22.82
C VAL A 232 -26.83 -13.89 -23.67
N THR A 233 -27.32 -13.91 -24.91
CA THR A 233 -26.98 -14.95 -25.89
C THR A 233 -25.54 -14.81 -26.34
N LEU A 234 -24.70 -15.79 -26.01
CA LEU A 234 -23.29 -15.81 -26.40
C LEU A 234 -23.12 -16.40 -27.81
N PRO A 235 -22.22 -15.85 -28.64
CA PRO A 235 -21.71 -16.56 -29.82
C PRO A 235 -21.00 -17.86 -29.38
N GLU A 236 -21.11 -18.93 -30.15
CA GLU A 236 -20.34 -20.17 -29.91
C GLU A 236 -18.84 -19.87 -29.93
N GLU A 237 -18.18 -19.95 -28.76
CA GLU A 237 -16.73 -19.89 -28.67
C GLU A 237 -16.10 -21.25 -29.00
N VAL A 238 -15.15 -21.22 -29.94
CA VAL A 238 -14.25 -22.33 -30.24
C VAL A 238 -13.26 -22.49 -29.08
N ALA A 239 -13.08 -23.71 -28.60
CA ALA A 239 -12.16 -24.03 -27.51
C ALA A 239 -10.74 -23.45 -27.77
N PRO A 240 -10.17 -22.62 -26.88
CA PRO A 240 -8.80 -22.17 -27.02
C PRO A 240 -7.84 -23.19 -26.41
N GLY A 241 -6.86 -23.61 -27.21
CA GLY A 241 -5.63 -24.23 -26.73
C GLY A 241 -4.60 -23.16 -26.38
N THR A 242 -4.51 -22.76 -25.12
CA THR A 242 -3.25 -22.39 -24.46
C THR A 242 -3.49 -22.36 -22.95
N GLU A 243 -2.79 -23.22 -22.21
CA GLU A 243 -2.78 -23.20 -20.75
C GLU A 243 -2.20 -21.86 -20.27
N ARG A 244 -3.01 -21.05 -19.59
CA ARG A 244 -2.49 -19.89 -18.86
C ARG A 244 -1.93 -20.36 -17.53
N VAL A 245 -0.76 -19.83 -17.24
CA VAL A 245 0.01 -20.15 -16.06
C VAL A 245 -0.77 -19.78 -14.81
N VAL A 246 -1.10 -20.78 -13.98
CA VAL A 246 -1.70 -20.62 -12.66
C VAL A 246 -0.84 -19.68 -11.81
N LYS A 247 -1.45 -18.57 -11.38
CA LYS A 247 -0.83 -17.67 -10.40
C LYS A 247 -0.85 -18.36 -9.05
N ARG A 248 0.32 -18.74 -8.55
CA ARG A 248 0.46 -19.22 -7.17
C ARG A 248 0.80 -18.03 -6.30
N ARG A 249 0.03 -17.81 -5.23
CA ARG A 249 0.35 -16.83 -4.19
C ARG A 249 1.52 -17.36 -3.37
N ARG A 250 2.55 -16.54 -3.15
CA ARG A 250 3.54 -16.79 -2.10
C ARG A 250 3.21 -15.96 -0.88
N LEU A 251 3.18 -16.65 0.25
CA LEU A 251 2.95 -16.14 1.60
C LEU A 251 4.07 -15.18 1.99
N SER A 252 3.82 -13.87 1.94
CA SER A 252 4.56 -12.92 2.76
C SER A 252 3.73 -12.70 4.02
N GLY A 253 4.25 -13.04 5.19
CA GLY A 253 3.56 -12.87 6.47
C GLY A 253 3.44 -11.40 6.85
N ASN A 254 2.55 -10.67 6.17
CA ASN A 254 2.12 -9.35 6.61
C ASN A 254 0.76 -9.47 7.32
N PRO A 255 0.47 -8.59 8.30
CA PRO A 255 -0.74 -8.72 9.13
C PRO A 255 -2.06 -8.71 8.34
N PHE A 256 -2.12 -7.95 7.23
CA PHE A 256 -3.32 -7.90 6.41
C PHE A 256 -3.54 -9.20 5.63
N GLN A 257 -2.47 -9.81 5.12
CA GLN A 257 -2.55 -11.13 4.48
C GLN A 257 -3.03 -12.22 5.45
N GLU A 258 -2.53 -12.24 6.69
CA GLU A 258 -2.99 -13.17 7.72
C GLU A 258 -4.49 -13.00 8.02
N PHE A 259 -4.96 -11.74 8.05
CA PHE A 259 -6.38 -11.43 8.19
C PHE A 259 -7.22 -11.99 7.04
N LEU A 260 -6.78 -11.82 5.79
CA LEU A 260 -7.46 -12.37 4.60
C LEU A 260 -7.51 -13.91 4.64
N GLU A 261 -6.41 -14.57 5.02
CA GLU A 261 -6.34 -16.03 5.10
C GLU A 261 -7.27 -16.60 6.18
N ARG A 262 -7.35 -15.95 7.34
CA ARG A 262 -8.32 -16.29 8.39
C ARG A 262 -9.77 -16.14 7.92
N ASN A 263 -10.01 -15.23 6.98
CA ASN A 263 -11.34 -14.95 6.49
C ASN A 263 -11.86 -15.94 5.45
N ARG A 264 -11.00 -16.82 4.92
CA ARG A 264 -11.41 -17.85 3.94
C ARG A 264 -12.38 -18.85 4.55
N TYR A 265 -13.38 -19.22 3.76
CA TYR A 265 -14.39 -20.20 4.11
C TYR A 265 -13.88 -21.62 3.83
N ALA A 266 -14.00 -22.54 4.79
CA ALA A 266 -13.77 -23.95 4.56
C ALA A 266 -15.07 -24.60 4.05
N ALA A 267 -15.09 -24.97 2.77
CA ALA A 267 -16.24 -25.65 2.18
C ALA A 267 -16.41 -27.07 2.78
N PRO A 268 -17.62 -27.49 3.19
CA PRO A 268 -17.91 -28.88 3.43
C PRO A 268 -17.82 -29.68 2.13
N ALA A 269 -17.50 -30.97 2.22
CA ALA A 269 -17.49 -31.86 1.06
C ALA A 269 -18.92 -31.95 0.49
N ALA A 270 -19.13 -31.44 -0.71
CA ALA A 270 -20.38 -31.59 -1.44
C ALA A 270 -20.19 -32.53 -2.63
N ASP A 271 -21.28 -33.24 -2.96
CA ASP A 271 -21.37 -34.11 -4.12
C ASP A 271 -21.29 -33.32 -5.43
N GLN A 272 -20.77 -33.99 -6.47
CA GLN A 272 -20.81 -33.47 -7.83
C GLN A 272 -22.25 -33.46 -8.31
N ASP A 273 -22.81 -32.27 -8.56
CA ASP A 273 -24.09 -32.14 -9.25
C ASP A 273 -23.98 -31.26 -10.50
N GLY A 274 -24.80 -31.60 -11.49
CA GLY A 274 -24.81 -31.03 -12.83
C GLY A 274 -25.80 -29.87 -12.94
N LEU A 275 -25.38 -28.77 -13.60
CA LEU A 275 -26.29 -27.67 -13.91
C LEU A 275 -27.26 -28.09 -15.02
N ALA A 276 -28.56 -28.08 -14.74
CA ALA A 276 -29.58 -28.39 -15.74
C ALA A 276 -29.78 -27.21 -16.73
N PRO A 277 -30.11 -27.46 -18.01
CA PRO A 277 -30.41 -26.40 -18.96
C PRO A 277 -31.56 -25.50 -18.49
N GLY A 278 -31.32 -24.18 -18.45
CA GLY A 278 -32.32 -23.18 -18.06
C GLY A 278 -32.41 -22.88 -16.56
N GLN A 279 -31.58 -23.52 -15.72
CA GLN A 279 -31.44 -23.15 -14.32
C GLN A 279 -30.66 -21.82 -14.18
N ASP A 280 -31.07 -20.98 -13.23
CA ASP A 280 -30.38 -19.72 -12.96
C ASP A 280 -28.95 -19.99 -12.45
N GLU A 281 -27.94 -19.62 -13.26
CA GLU A 281 -26.54 -19.91 -12.98
C GLU A 281 -26.07 -19.32 -11.65
N TYR A 282 -26.47 -18.09 -11.36
CA TYR A 282 -26.13 -17.40 -10.11
C TYR A 282 -26.72 -18.14 -8.92
N LEU A 283 -28.03 -18.40 -8.93
CA LEU A 283 -28.70 -19.13 -7.85
C LEU A 283 -28.12 -20.53 -7.66
N HIS A 284 -27.84 -21.25 -8.76
CA HIS A 284 -27.19 -22.56 -8.69
C HIS A 284 -25.79 -22.45 -8.07
N TRP A 285 -24.95 -21.52 -8.55
CA TRP A 285 -23.62 -21.37 -8.00
C TRP A 285 -23.68 -21.03 -6.51
N ILE A 286 -24.40 -19.99 -6.07
CA ILE A 286 -24.41 -19.61 -4.65
C ILE A 286 -24.92 -20.72 -3.70
N THR A 287 -25.79 -21.61 -4.19
CA THR A 287 -26.33 -22.72 -3.41
C THR A 287 -25.39 -23.94 -3.38
N HIS A 288 -24.58 -24.14 -4.42
CA HIS A 288 -23.67 -25.28 -4.54
C HIS A 288 -22.22 -24.85 -4.28
N CYS A 289 -21.53 -25.57 -3.40
CA CYS A 289 -20.12 -25.31 -3.07
C CYS A 289 -19.32 -26.56 -3.38
N GLU A 290 -18.30 -26.47 -4.24
CA GLU A 290 -17.49 -27.63 -4.57
C GLU A 290 -16.35 -27.82 -3.56
N ALA A 291 -15.92 -29.07 -3.36
CA ALA A 291 -14.80 -29.38 -2.49
C ALA A 291 -13.52 -28.72 -3.06
N GLY A 292 -12.97 -27.74 -2.32
CA GLY A 292 -11.78 -27.00 -2.73
C GLY A 292 -12.02 -25.52 -3.04
N ASP A 293 -13.28 -25.07 -3.22
CA ASP A 293 -13.61 -23.66 -3.48
C ASP A 293 -13.03 -22.72 -2.41
N GLY A 294 -13.06 -23.17 -1.15
CA GLY A 294 -12.48 -22.49 0.02
C GLY A 294 -10.97 -22.25 -0.04
N SER A 295 -10.26 -23.04 -0.84
CA SER A 295 -8.80 -23.00 -0.99
C SER A 295 -8.34 -22.30 -2.27
N VAL A 296 -9.27 -21.76 -3.06
CA VAL A 296 -8.94 -21.07 -4.32
C VAL A 296 -8.16 -19.79 -4.04
N ASP A 297 -6.96 -19.74 -4.61
CA ASP A 297 -6.06 -18.57 -4.58
C ASP A 297 -6.26 -17.59 -5.74
N ASP A 298 -6.62 -18.10 -6.92
CA ASP A 298 -6.84 -17.28 -8.10
C ASP A 298 -8.31 -17.40 -8.54
N PRO A 299 -9.18 -16.45 -8.12
CA PRO A 299 -10.59 -16.49 -8.49
C PRO A 299 -10.79 -16.25 -10.00
N ILE A 300 -9.88 -15.54 -10.67
CA ILE A 300 -9.94 -15.30 -12.12
C ILE A 300 -9.71 -16.62 -12.87
N ALA A 301 -8.70 -17.39 -12.47
CA ALA A 301 -8.46 -18.72 -13.04
C ALA A 301 -9.65 -19.66 -12.78
N TYR A 302 -10.20 -19.64 -11.56
CA TYR A 302 -11.39 -20.42 -11.21
C TYR A 302 -12.58 -20.13 -12.15
N TRP A 303 -12.92 -18.85 -12.36
CA TRP A 303 -14.06 -18.49 -13.22
C TRP A 303 -13.81 -18.76 -14.70
N HIS A 304 -12.56 -18.59 -15.14
CA HIS A 304 -12.16 -18.98 -16.50
C HIS A 304 -12.35 -20.48 -16.73
N ASP A 305 -11.97 -21.34 -15.79
CA ASP A 305 -12.13 -22.79 -15.92
C ASP A 305 -13.61 -23.21 -15.86
N LYS A 306 -14.43 -22.46 -15.12
CA LYS A 306 -15.87 -22.71 -14.99
C LYS A 306 -16.71 -22.12 -16.12
N ARG A 307 -16.14 -21.39 -17.09
CA ARG A 307 -16.89 -20.70 -18.15
C ARG A 307 -17.81 -21.60 -18.98
N LEU A 308 -17.46 -22.88 -19.14
CA LEU A 308 -18.32 -23.84 -19.86
C LEU A 308 -19.52 -24.30 -19.01
N LYS A 309 -19.36 -24.34 -17.68
CA LYS A 309 -20.43 -24.69 -16.73
C LYS A 309 -21.32 -23.49 -16.43
N TYR A 310 -20.74 -22.29 -16.35
CA TYR A 310 -21.42 -21.04 -16.01
C TYR A 310 -21.06 -19.94 -17.03
N PRO A 311 -21.60 -20.00 -18.25
CA PRO A 311 -21.21 -19.10 -19.34
C PRO A 311 -21.49 -17.62 -19.05
N ASN A 312 -22.65 -17.29 -18.48
CA ASN A 312 -23.00 -15.90 -18.20
C ASN A 312 -22.41 -15.41 -16.87
N LEU A 313 -22.41 -16.27 -15.84
CA LEU A 313 -21.91 -15.89 -14.53
C LEU A 313 -20.38 -15.76 -14.51
N SER A 314 -19.65 -16.58 -15.26
CA SER A 314 -18.20 -16.42 -15.41
C SER A 314 -17.85 -15.08 -16.06
N ARG A 315 -18.64 -14.58 -17.01
CA ARG A 315 -18.45 -13.25 -17.59
C ARG A 315 -18.62 -12.16 -16.54
N MET A 316 -19.71 -12.20 -15.77
CA MET A 316 -19.93 -11.27 -14.67
C MET A 316 -18.77 -11.31 -13.67
N ALA A 317 -18.34 -12.50 -13.27
CA ALA A 317 -17.24 -12.64 -12.34
C ALA A 317 -15.93 -12.08 -12.89
N LEU A 318 -15.59 -12.37 -14.15
CA LEU A 318 -14.37 -11.86 -14.78
C LEU A 318 -14.40 -10.33 -14.95
N ASP A 319 -15.54 -9.76 -15.34
CA ASP A 319 -15.71 -8.31 -15.50
C ASP A 319 -15.50 -7.58 -14.17
N PHE A 320 -16.03 -8.12 -13.07
CA PHE A 320 -15.89 -7.51 -11.74
C PHE A 320 -14.53 -7.78 -11.10
N LEU A 321 -14.06 -9.04 -11.09
CA LEU A 321 -12.80 -9.43 -10.43
C LEU A 321 -11.57 -8.79 -11.08
N THR A 322 -11.65 -8.36 -12.35
CA THR A 322 -10.52 -7.71 -13.04
C THR A 322 -10.47 -6.19 -12.83
N ILE A 323 -11.46 -5.60 -12.14
CA ILE A 323 -11.46 -4.19 -11.77
C ILE A 323 -10.29 -3.93 -10.81
N GLN A 324 -9.54 -2.86 -11.09
CA GLN A 324 -8.47 -2.44 -10.19
C GLN A 324 -9.04 -1.59 -9.05
N PRO A 325 -8.68 -1.87 -7.79
CA PRO A 325 -9.20 -1.13 -6.64
C PRO A 325 -8.61 0.28 -6.52
N MET A 326 -7.51 0.57 -7.23
CA MET A 326 -6.76 1.81 -7.10
C MET A 326 -6.22 2.33 -8.42
N SER A 327 -6.03 3.66 -8.49
CA SER A 327 -5.38 4.36 -9.61
C SER A 327 -3.87 4.14 -9.71
N ALA A 328 -3.25 3.34 -8.83
CA ALA A 328 -1.80 3.18 -8.76
C ALA A 328 -1.18 2.63 -10.06
N GLU A 329 -1.85 1.74 -10.80
CA GLU A 329 -1.36 1.33 -12.12
C GLU A 329 -1.38 2.49 -13.13
N CYS A 330 -2.44 3.29 -13.12
CA CYS A 330 -2.53 4.48 -13.97
C CYS A 330 -1.43 5.48 -13.60
N GLU A 331 -1.15 5.69 -12.31
CA GLU A 331 -0.07 6.56 -11.83
C GLU A 331 1.32 6.03 -12.23
N ARG A 332 1.54 4.71 -12.15
CA ARG A 332 2.76 4.05 -12.66
C ARG A 332 2.92 4.26 -14.17
N LEU A 333 1.83 4.09 -14.92
CA LEU A 333 1.79 4.31 -16.37
C LEU A 333 2.10 5.77 -16.71
N PHE A 334 1.47 6.73 -16.05
CA PHE A 334 1.73 8.15 -16.26
C PHE A 334 3.14 8.56 -15.83
N SER A 335 3.65 7.99 -14.75
CA SER A 335 5.04 8.21 -14.33
C SER A 335 6.04 7.68 -15.36
N ALA A 336 5.75 6.52 -15.97
CA ALA A 336 6.56 5.97 -17.05
C ALA A 336 6.48 6.82 -18.33
N ALA A 337 5.27 7.25 -18.71
CA ALA A 337 5.04 8.13 -19.85
C ALA A 337 5.71 9.50 -19.66
N GLY A 338 5.70 10.05 -18.44
CA GLY A 338 6.36 11.30 -18.11
C GLY A 338 7.88 11.28 -18.36
N ARG A 339 8.53 10.13 -18.21
CA ARG A 339 9.96 9.98 -18.56
C ARG A 339 10.23 10.07 -20.06
N MET A 340 9.21 9.81 -20.90
CA MET A 340 9.33 9.96 -22.35
C MET A 340 9.22 11.43 -22.80
N VAL A 341 8.65 12.29 -21.95
CA VAL A 341 8.43 13.71 -22.21
C VAL A 341 9.34 14.52 -21.30
N THR A 342 10.53 14.87 -21.79
CA THR A 342 11.43 15.78 -21.06
C THR A 342 11.40 17.17 -21.68
N PRO A 343 11.82 18.24 -20.97
CA PRO A 343 11.95 19.57 -21.57
C PRO A 343 12.80 19.60 -22.84
N LEU A 344 13.71 18.64 -22.99
CA LEU A 344 14.58 18.48 -24.16
C LEU A 344 14.01 17.51 -25.23
N ARG A 345 13.02 16.67 -24.86
CA ARG A 345 12.36 15.68 -25.73
C ARG A 345 10.84 15.80 -25.59
N ASN A 346 10.28 16.92 -26.07
CA ASN A 346 8.86 17.26 -25.95
C ASN A 346 8.08 17.17 -27.29
N ARG A 347 8.73 16.72 -28.38
CA ARG A 347 8.13 16.61 -29.73
C ARG A 347 7.50 15.25 -30.03
N LEU A 348 7.42 14.35 -29.05
CA LEU A 348 6.71 13.08 -29.24
C LEU A 348 5.22 13.32 -29.18
N GLU A 349 4.50 12.85 -30.20
CA GLU A 349 3.04 12.90 -30.21
C GLU A 349 2.46 11.98 -29.13
N ALA A 350 1.33 12.37 -28.55
CA ALA A 350 0.65 11.60 -27.50
C ALA A 350 0.33 10.17 -27.96
N GLN A 351 -0.07 10.00 -29.22
CA GLN A 351 -0.33 8.67 -29.80
C GLN A 351 0.93 7.79 -29.82
N THR A 352 2.10 8.37 -30.13
CA THR A 352 3.37 7.64 -30.11
C THR A 352 3.74 7.21 -28.70
N ILE A 353 3.55 8.10 -27.71
CA ILE A 353 3.78 7.77 -26.29
C ILE A 353 2.85 6.62 -25.87
N GLY A 354 1.57 6.69 -26.23
CA GLY A 354 0.60 5.63 -25.97
C GLY A 354 1.01 4.28 -26.56
N MET A 355 1.39 4.25 -27.84
CA MET A 355 1.87 3.03 -28.50
C MET A 355 3.08 2.43 -27.80
N CYS A 356 4.07 3.25 -27.42
CA CYS A 356 5.24 2.78 -26.69
C CYS A 356 4.88 2.17 -25.32
N GLN A 357 3.95 2.80 -24.58
CA GLN A 357 3.52 2.26 -23.30
C GLN A 357 2.73 0.95 -23.45
N VAL A 358 1.90 0.82 -24.48
CA VAL A 358 1.18 -0.43 -24.80
C VAL A 358 2.16 -1.54 -25.16
N LEU A 359 3.11 -1.28 -26.06
CA LEU A 359 4.13 -2.24 -26.45
C LEU A 359 4.96 -2.71 -25.25
N ARG A 360 5.39 -1.76 -24.41
CA ARG A 360 6.09 -2.07 -23.17
C ARG A 360 5.25 -2.92 -22.22
N SER A 361 3.95 -2.65 -22.11
CA SER A 361 3.02 -3.46 -21.31
C SER A 361 2.92 -4.89 -21.83
N TRP A 362 2.73 -5.07 -23.14
CA TRP A 362 2.66 -6.38 -23.78
C TRP A 362 3.94 -7.20 -23.65
N LEU A 363 5.10 -6.55 -23.77
CA LEU A 363 6.39 -7.20 -23.54
C LEU A 363 6.53 -7.70 -22.11
N ARG A 364 6.18 -6.87 -21.13
CA ARG A 364 6.22 -7.23 -19.70
C ARG A 364 5.24 -8.35 -19.36
N ALA A 365 4.10 -8.39 -20.04
CA ALA A 365 3.12 -9.46 -19.92
C ALA A 365 3.53 -10.75 -20.66
N GLY A 366 4.61 -10.72 -21.45
CA GLY A 366 5.05 -11.85 -22.28
C GLY A 366 4.12 -12.15 -23.46
N ILE A 367 3.25 -11.21 -23.84
CA ILE A 367 2.35 -11.32 -25.00
C ILE A 367 3.16 -11.21 -26.30
N ILE A 368 4.19 -10.36 -26.28
CA ILE A 368 5.22 -10.29 -27.33
C ILE A 368 6.57 -10.69 -26.73
N GLN A 369 7.40 -11.37 -27.52
CA GLN A 369 8.69 -11.90 -27.07
C GLN A 369 9.85 -10.95 -27.40
N ASP A 370 9.72 -10.20 -28.49
CA ASP A 370 10.73 -9.26 -28.96
C ASP A 370 10.10 -7.89 -29.23
N LEU A 371 10.88 -6.85 -28.94
CA LEU A 371 10.62 -5.48 -29.36
C LEU A 371 11.86 -5.00 -30.10
N ASP A 372 11.65 -4.15 -31.11
CA ASP A 372 12.77 -3.47 -31.75
C ASP A 372 13.61 -2.76 -30.66
N PRO A 373 14.94 -2.95 -30.61
CA PRO A 373 15.83 -2.32 -29.64
C PRO A 373 15.61 -0.81 -29.50
N PHE A 374 15.08 -0.15 -30.54
CA PHE A 374 14.68 1.25 -30.51
C PHE A 374 13.69 1.61 -29.38
N PHE A 375 12.85 0.67 -28.93
CA PHE A 375 11.83 0.89 -27.90
C PHE A 375 12.25 0.44 -26.50
N ILE A 376 13.40 -0.22 -26.38
CA ILE A 376 13.99 -0.62 -25.10
C ILE A 376 14.95 0.50 -24.70
N SER A 377 14.78 1.09 -23.50
CA SER A 377 15.78 2.06 -23.04
C SER A 377 17.13 1.35 -22.86
N VAL A 378 18.24 2.02 -23.19
CA VAL A 378 19.60 1.45 -23.07
C VAL A 378 19.87 0.92 -21.65
N GLU A 379 19.28 1.55 -20.64
CA GLU A 379 19.35 1.12 -19.24
C GLU A 379 18.53 -0.15 -18.96
N GLU A 380 17.33 -0.28 -19.54
CA GLU A 380 16.51 -1.50 -19.44
C GLU A 380 17.12 -2.64 -20.25
N GLU A 381 17.69 -2.39 -21.43
CA GLU A 381 18.37 -3.40 -22.24
C GLU A 381 19.58 -3.97 -21.49
N LYS A 382 20.38 -3.08 -20.88
CA LYS A 382 21.52 -3.48 -20.05
C LYS A 382 21.10 -4.24 -18.79
N THR A 383 20.03 -3.81 -18.13
CA THR A 383 19.49 -4.50 -16.95
C THR A 383 18.93 -5.87 -17.31
N ASN A 384 18.24 -5.98 -18.45
CA ASN A 384 17.68 -7.24 -18.93
C ASN A 384 18.77 -8.23 -19.37
N LEU A 385 19.85 -7.75 -20.00
CA LEU A 385 21.03 -8.55 -20.34
C LEU A 385 21.79 -9.02 -19.08
N GLU A 386 21.98 -8.13 -18.11
CA GLU A 386 22.59 -8.48 -16.81
C GLU A 386 21.74 -9.55 -16.11
N LEU A 387 20.41 -9.38 -16.04
CA LEU A 387 19.50 -10.33 -15.41
C LEU A 387 19.44 -11.70 -16.12
N THR A 388 19.62 -11.76 -17.44
CA THR A 388 19.64 -13.02 -18.20
C THR A 388 20.95 -13.79 -18.06
N GLN A 389 22.04 -13.13 -17.67
CA GLN A 389 23.36 -13.73 -17.49
C GLN A 389 23.66 -14.15 -16.02
N MET A 390 22.81 -13.76 -15.07
CA MET A 390 23.02 -14.00 -13.65
C MET A 390 22.44 -15.34 -13.18
N SER A 391 23.15 -16.01 -12.27
CA SER A 391 22.63 -17.17 -11.56
C SER A 391 21.56 -16.78 -10.54
N GLU A 392 20.71 -17.71 -10.11
CA GLU A 392 19.57 -17.40 -9.22
C GLU A 392 19.96 -16.77 -7.89
N GLN A 393 21.11 -17.15 -7.31
CA GLN A 393 21.64 -16.51 -6.09
C GLN A 393 22.03 -15.06 -6.35
N GLU A 394 22.67 -14.78 -7.49
CA GLU A 394 23.07 -13.44 -7.89
C GLU A 394 21.85 -12.56 -8.20
N VAL A 395 20.77 -13.12 -8.76
CA VAL A 395 19.51 -12.39 -9.01
C VAL A 395 18.78 -12.04 -7.71
N GLU A 396 18.81 -12.92 -6.70
CA GLU A 396 18.21 -12.66 -5.38
C GLU A 396 19.00 -11.60 -4.60
N GLU A 397 20.33 -11.69 -4.62
CA GLU A 397 21.20 -10.64 -4.09
C GLU A 397 21.03 -9.33 -4.87
N TRP A 398 20.92 -9.38 -6.19
CA TRP A 398 20.66 -8.22 -7.05
C TRP A 398 19.31 -7.58 -6.74
N ALA A 399 18.23 -8.37 -6.56
CA ALA A 399 16.91 -7.86 -6.22
C ALA A 399 16.88 -7.25 -4.82
N THR A 400 17.58 -7.86 -3.87
CA THR A 400 17.72 -7.35 -2.49
C THR A 400 18.55 -6.06 -2.48
N LYS A 401 19.63 -6.02 -3.26
CA LYS A 401 20.51 -4.85 -3.49
C LYS A 401 19.82 -3.76 -4.28
N TRP A 402 18.91 -4.11 -5.20
CA TRP A 402 18.07 -3.19 -5.96
C TRP A 402 16.98 -2.60 -5.09
N LEU A 403 16.31 -3.40 -4.25
CA LEU A 403 15.33 -2.90 -3.26
C LEU A 403 15.98 -1.95 -2.25
N THR A 404 17.16 -2.30 -1.74
CA THR A 404 17.95 -1.38 -0.89
C THR A 404 18.46 -0.17 -1.68
N ARG A 405 18.82 -0.32 -2.97
CA ARG A 405 19.23 0.80 -3.83
C ARG A 405 18.10 1.72 -4.23
N VAL A 406 16.89 1.22 -4.47
CA VAL A 406 15.70 2.03 -4.77
C VAL A 406 15.24 2.75 -3.53
N ALA A 407 15.26 2.07 -2.38
CA ALA A 407 15.11 2.72 -1.07
C ALA A 407 16.17 3.81 -0.84
N SER A 408 17.39 3.65 -1.36
CA SER A 408 18.45 4.68 -1.29
C SER A 408 18.52 5.66 -2.47
N ALA A 409 17.85 5.41 -3.59
CA ALA A 409 17.89 6.24 -4.81
C ALA A 409 16.68 7.17 -4.87
N GLN A 410 15.57 6.81 -4.23
CA GLN A 410 14.56 7.78 -3.80
C GLN A 410 15.14 8.81 -2.81
N GLU A 411 16.26 8.51 -2.13
CA GLU A 411 16.98 9.49 -1.29
C GLU A 411 17.79 10.54 -2.08
N GLU A 412 18.08 10.31 -3.37
CA GLU A 412 18.94 11.19 -4.17
C GLU A 412 18.16 12.13 -5.12
N ALA A 413 16.87 11.89 -5.37
CA ALA A 413 16.05 12.65 -6.32
C ALA A 413 15.21 13.80 -5.70
N GLU A 414 15.49 14.23 -4.48
CA GLU A 414 14.76 15.32 -3.81
C GLU A 414 15.71 16.45 -3.38
N PHE A 415 16.07 17.32 -4.34
CA PHE A 415 16.82 18.54 -4.08
C PHE A 415 15.95 19.77 -4.30
N SER A 416 15.40 20.34 -3.22
CA SER A 416 15.33 21.79 -3.07
C SER A 416 15.19 22.18 -1.60
N TRP A 417 16.18 22.94 -1.14
CA TRP A 417 16.39 23.34 0.23
C TRP A 417 15.62 24.62 0.58
N ARG A 418 14.96 24.60 1.73
CA ARG A 418 15.14 25.50 2.92
C ARG A 418 13.90 25.35 3.81
N CYS A 419 14.10 25.24 5.13
CA CYS A 419 13.10 25.04 6.21
C CYS A 419 12.61 23.61 6.56
N GLY A 420 13.46 22.57 6.45
CA GLY A 420 13.07 21.19 6.81
C GLY A 420 12.73 20.96 8.30
N MET A 421 13.58 21.37 9.23
CA MET A 421 13.28 21.23 10.68
C MET A 421 12.17 22.15 11.16
N HIS A 422 11.90 23.23 10.44
CA HIS A 422 10.78 24.12 10.73
C HIS A 422 9.44 23.45 10.40
N LYS A 423 9.35 22.68 9.30
CA LYS A 423 8.11 21.99 8.92
C LYS A 423 7.80 20.78 9.80
N VAL A 424 8.79 19.99 10.21
CA VAL A 424 8.56 18.87 11.15
C VAL A 424 8.02 19.40 12.48
N MET A 425 8.61 20.49 13.00
CA MET A 425 8.15 21.08 14.26
C MET A 425 6.87 21.90 14.10
N GLN A 426 6.64 22.52 12.94
CA GLN A 426 5.36 23.14 12.62
C GLN A 426 4.24 22.13 12.34
N ALA A 427 4.49 20.94 11.81
CA ALA A 427 3.45 19.93 11.62
C ALA A 427 2.97 19.40 12.98
N VAL A 428 3.92 19.16 13.90
CA VAL A 428 3.65 18.77 15.29
C VAL A 428 3.02 19.93 16.08
N GLN A 429 3.49 21.17 15.92
CA GLN A 429 2.91 22.35 16.59
C GLN A 429 1.59 22.83 15.96
N ARG A 430 1.38 22.74 14.63
CA ARG A 430 0.10 23.11 13.99
C ARG A 430 -1.02 22.18 14.41
N ARG A 431 -0.74 20.90 14.68
CA ARG A 431 -1.70 20.02 15.37
C ARG A 431 -1.97 20.48 16.80
N LYS A 432 -0.94 20.92 17.54
CA LYS A 432 -1.08 21.54 18.87
C LYS A 432 -1.89 22.85 18.86
N TRP A 433 -1.86 23.61 17.76
CA TRP A 433 -2.58 24.89 17.58
C TRP A 433 -3.98 24.74 17.00
N PHE A 434 -4.24 23.77 16.10
CA PHE A 434 -5.59 23.47 15.61
C PHE A 434 -6.51 23.05 16.77
N LEU A 435 -5.94 22.34 17.75
CA LEU A 435 -6.59 21.93 19.00
C LEU A 435 -6.83 23.08 20.01
N LEU A 436 -6.19 24.25 19.86
CA LEU A 436 -6.44 25.43 20.70
C LEU A 436 -7.47 26.39 20.08
N SER A 437 -7.64 26.36 18.75
CA SER A 437 -8.63 27.21 18.07
C SER A 437 -10.06 26.64 18.09
N GLU A 438 -10.24 25.33 18.22
CA GLU A 438 -11.58 24.73 18.34
C GLU A 438 -12.15 24.77 19.78
N THR A 439 -11.33 25.08 20.79
CA THR A 439 -11.80 25.37 22.16
C THR A 439 -12.27 26.82 22.38
N GLN A 440 -12.34 27.66 21.34
CA GLN A 440 -12.91 29.02 21.43
C GLN A 440 -14.05 29.31 20.42
N VAL A 441 -14.58 28.30 19.73
CA VAL A 441 -15.86 28.41 19.02
C VAL A 441 -16.79 27.26 19.39
N SER A 442 -17.23 27.32 20.64
CA SER A 442 -18.54 26.84 21.10
C SER A 442 -18.91 27.58 22.37
#